data_AF-A0AAE4FRA9-F1
#
_entry.id   AF-A0AAE4FRA9-F1
#
_cell.length_a   1.000
_cell.length_b   1.000
_cell.length_c   1.000
_cell.angle_alpha   90.00
_cell.angle_beta   90.00
_cell.angle_gamma   90.00
#
_symmetry.space_group_name_H-M   'P 1'
#
loop_
_entity.id
_entity.type
_entity.pdbx_description
1 polymer ?
#
loop_
_entity_poly.entity_id
_entity_poly.type
_entity_poly.pdbx_seq_one_letter_code
_entity_poly.pdbx_strand_id
1 'polypeptide(L)'
;MPINLKTIQARLDDSANTGLFRAELELYQVQFEAYLLQRLRPRTIRQHMAVIGMLIDYLCWDCQVTDFSQIRRGMVCSQFRHWHCGHTGDLESQVKTSVKKFFTYLLECHQIPMGQDVIKGLEIKLKTRVLF
;
A
#
# COMPACT_ATOMS: atom_id res chain seq x y z
N MET A 1 25.90 -2.22 31.15
CA MET A 1 24.43 -2.38 31.06
C MET A 1 24.13 -3.69 30.37
N PRO A 2 23.34 -4.60 30.96
CA PRO A 2 22.97 -5.84 30.27
C PRO A 2 22.04 -5.51 29.11
N ILE A 3 22.36 -6.05 27.94
CA ILE A 3 21.51 -5.97 26.74
C ILE A 3 20.25 -6.80 27.01
N ASN A 4 19.08 -6.17 26.91
CA ASN A 4 17.79 -6.84 27.14
C ASN A 4 17.46 -7.74 25.94
N LEU A 5 17.68 -9.04 26.09
CA LEU A 5 17.45 -10.06 25.06
C LEU A 5 16.00 -10.06 24.53
N LYS A 6 15.00 -9.70 25.35
CA LYS A 6 13.60 -9.59 24.90
C LYS A 6 13.40 -8.43 23.92
N THR A 7 14.12 -7.32 24.11
CA THR A 7 14.05 -6.17 23.22
C THR A 7 14.74 -6.43 21.88
N ILE A 8 15.80 -7.25 21.87
CA ILE A 8 16.44 -7.68 20.62
C ILE A 8 15.52 -8.63 19.85
N GLN A 9 14.94 -9.63 20.52
CA GLN A 9 14.06 -10.60 19.87
C GLN A 9 12.85 -9.92 19.22
N ALA A 10 12.19 -9.01 19.95
CA ALA A 10 11.05 -8.26 19.39
C ALA A 10 11.42 -7.46 18.12
N ARG A 11 12.59 -6.82 18.08
CA ARG A 11 13.05 -6.08 16.90
C ARG A 11 13.37 -6.97 15.71
N LEU A 12 13.91 -8.17 15.97
CA LEU A 12 14.18 -9.16 14.92
C LEU A 12 12.86 -9.72 14.35
N ASP A 13 11.89 -9.98 15.22
CA ASP A 13 10.57 -10.48 14.84
C ASP A 13 9.81 -9.41 14.02
N ASP A 14 9.85 -8.14 14.44
CA ASP A 14 9.24 -7.02 13.70
C ASP A 14 9.88 -6.82 12.32
N SER A 15 11.21 -6.91 12.23
CA SER A 15 11.91 -6.81 10.95
C SER A 15 11.59 -7.99 10.03
N ALA A 16 11.46 -9.20 10.58
CA ALA A 16 11.07 -10.38 9.80
C ALA A 16 9.63 -10.26 9.29
N ASN A 17 8.72 -9.81 10.16
CA ASN A 17 7.31 -9.58 9.81
C ASN A 17 7.17 -8.48 8.75
N THR A 18 7.95 -7.40 8.86
CA THR A 18 8.02 -6.34 7.83
C THR A 18 8.45 -6.92 6.48
N GLY A 19 9.44 -7.82 6.48
CA GLY A 19 9.89 -8.50 5.27
C GLY A 19 8.82 -9.39 4.62
N LEU A 20 8.07 -10.15 5.43
CA LEU A 20 6.96 -10.98 4.95
C LEU A 20 5.82 -10.13 4.37
N PHE A 21 5.45 -9.06 5.07
CA PHE A 21 4.40 -8.16 4.62
C PHE A 21 4.78 -7.42 3.34
N ARG A 22 6.04 -7.00 3.22
CA ARG A 22 6.56 -6.42 1.98
C ARG A 22 6.44 -7.39 0.81
N ALA A 23 6.86 -8.64 0.99
CA ALA A 23 6.78 -9.66 -0.05
C ALA A 23 5.32 -9.92 -0.49
N GLU A 24 4.39 -9.91 0.47
CA GLU A 24 2.96 -9.99 0.19
C GLU A 24 2.46 -8.80 -0.65
N LEU A 25 2.84 -7.57 -0.28
CA LEU A 25 2.49 -6.37 -1.04
C LEU A 25 3.11 -6.35 -2.45
N GLU A 26 4.35 -6.80 -2.61
CA GLU A 26 5.01 -6.93 -3.91
C GLU A 26 4.32 -7.96 -4.81
N LEU A 27 3.88 -9.08 -4.24
CA LEU A 27 3.04 -10.04 -4.97
C LEU A 27 1.74 -9.39 -5.45
N TYR A 28 1.06 -8.62 -4.58
CA TYR A 28 -0.14 -7.89 -4.98
C TYR A 28 0.14 -6.80 -6.01
N GLN A 29 1.30 -6.15 -5.96
CA GLN A 29 1.72 -5.19 -6.98
C GLN A 29 1.85 -5.86 -8.35
N VAL A 30 2.51 -7.02 -8.45
CA VAL A 30 2.63 -7.78 -9.71
C VAL A 30 1.27 -8.19 -10.24
N GLN A 31 0.38 -8.69 -9.38
CA GLN A 31 -0.97 -9.08 -9.79
C GLN A 31 -1.83 -7.87 -10.17
N PHE A 32 -1.62 -6.72 -9.53
CA PHE A 32 -2.26 -5.46 -9.88
C PHE A 32 -1.81 -4.96 -11.24
N GLU A 33 -0.53 -5.11 -11.61
CA GLU A 33 -0.05 -4.80 -12.96
C GLU A 33 -0.80 -5.63 -14.01
N ALA A 34 -0.90 -6.94 -13.80
CA ALA A 34 -1.67 -7.83 -14.67
C ALA A 34 -3.15 -7.41 -14.78
N TYR A 35 -3.76 -6.99 -13.67
CA TYR A 35 -5.12 -6.47 -13.63
C TYR A 35 -5.28 -5.15 -14.42
N LEU A 36 -4.26 -4.30 -14.44
CA LEU A 36 -4.26 -3.04 -15.19
C LEU A 36 -3.98 -3.22 -16.68
N LEU A 37 -3.17 -4.22 -17.07
CA LEU A 37 -2.82 -4.51 -18.47
C LEU A 37 -4.05 -4.75 -19.35
N GLN A 38 -5.14 -5.25 -18.77
CA GLN A 38 -6.40 -5.48 -19.46
C GLN A 38 -7.20 -4.19 -19.73
N ARG A 39 -6.80 -3.05 -19.14
CA ARG A 39 -7.65 -1.84 -19.07
C ARG A 39 -6.94 -0.54 -19.46
N LEU A 40 -5.63 -0.48 -19.31
CA LEU A 40 -4.86 0.76 -19.46
C LEU A 40 -3.71 0.58 -20.45
N ARG A 41 -3.19 1.71 -20.94
CA ARG A 41 -2.01 1.73 -21.81
C ARG A 41 -0.74 1.46 -20.98
N PRO A 42 0.29 0.80 -21.56
CA PRO A 42 1.53 0.49 -20.85
C PRO A 42 2.23 1.68 -20.19
N ARG A 43 2.15 2.88 -20.79
CA ARG A 43 2.72 4.10 -20.19
C ARG A 43 2.06 4.44 -18.85
N THR A 44 0.74 4.40 -18.78
CA THR A 44 -0.02 4.70 -17.57
C THR A 44 0.18 3.63 -16.50
N ILE A 45 0.32 2.37 -16.92
CA ILE A 45 0.61 1.25 -16.02
C ILE A 45 1.95 1.48 -15.33
N ARG A 46 3.02 1.77 -16.08
CA ARG A 46 4.35 2.07 -15.51
C ARG A 46 4.31 3.19 -14.46
N GLN A 47 3.52 4.24 -14.69
CA GLN A 47 3.33 5.32 -13.71
C GLN A 47 2.63 4.83 -12.44
N HIS A 48 1.55 4.05 -12.57
CA HIS A 48 0.91 3.44 -11.42
C HIS A 48 1.87 2.52 -10.65
N MET A 49 2.62 1.67 -11.35
CA MET A 49 3.56 0.73 -10.71
C MET A 49 4.68 1.44 -9.96
N ALA A 50 5.22 2.54 -10.51
CA ALA A 50 6.24 3.34 -9.84
C ALA A 50 5.73 3.92 -8.51
N VAL A 51 4.53 4.51 -8.51
CA VAL A 51 3.92 5.04 -7.28
C VAL A 51 3.64 3.94 -6.26
N ILE A 52 3.16 2.76 -6.70
CA ILE A 52 2.89 1.65 -5.78
C ILE A 52 4.17 1.06 -5.20
N GLY A 53 5.27 0.99 -5.97
CA GLY A 53 6.57 0.55 -5.43
C GLY A 53 7.03 1.47 -4.30
N MET A 54 6.98 2.78 -4.53
CA MET A 54 7.32 3.79 -3.52
C MET A 54 6.37 3.75 -2.31
N LEU A 55 5.10 3.42 -2.51
CA LEU A 55 4.15 3.23 -1.41
C LEU A 55 4.53 2.04 -0.54
N ILE A 56 4.92 0.91 -1.15
CA ILE A 56 5.31 -0.30 -0.42
C ILE A 56 6.56 0.00 0.41
N ASP A 57 7.56 0.65 -0.19
CA ASP A 57 8.77 1.05 0.51
C ASP A 57 8.45 1.99 1.68
N TYR A 58 7.60 3.00 1.47
CA TYR A 58 7.15 3.92 2.52
C TYR A 58 6.41 3.22 3.67
N LEU A 59 5.51 2.29 3.36
CA LEU A 59 4.75 1.57 4.38
C LEU A 59 5.65 0.65 5.21
N CYS A 60 6.58 -0.06 4.56
CA CYS A 60 7.43 -1.04 5.23
C CYS A 60 8.63 -0.38 5.95
N TRP A 61 9.29 0.58 5.32
CA TRP A 61 10.53 1.16 5.84
C TRP A 61 10.32 2.42 6.67
N ASP A 62 9.54 3.38 6.18
CA ASP A 62 9.28 4.62 6.92
C ASP A 62 8.21 4.44 8.00
N CYS A 63 7.17 3.63 7.73
CA CYS A 63 6.06 3.43 8.66
C CYS A 63 6.14 2.15 9.49
N GLN A 64 7.04 1.21 9.15
CA GLN A 64 7.21 -0.08 9.83
C GLN A 64 5.90 -0.87 9.97
N VAL A 65 5.05 -0.80 8.94
CA VAL A 65 3.80 -1.54 8.90
C VAL A 65 4.11 -3.02 8.65
N THR A 66 3.53 -3.89 9.47
CA THR A 66 3.72 -5.35 9.36
C THR A 66 2.45 -6.10 8.95
N ASP A 67 1.31 -5.43 8.88
CA ASP A 67 0.05 -6.01 8.43
C ASP A 67 -0.94 -4.93 7.94
N PHE A 68 -1.98 -5.34 7.19
CA PHE A 68 -2.98 -4.43 6.63
C PHE A 68 -3.82 -3.68 7.69
N SER A 69 -3.99 -4.24 8.89
CA SER A 69 -4.80 -3.62 9.95
C SER A 69 -4.12 -2.38 10.56
N GLN A 70 -2.80 -2.28 10.45
CA GLN A 70 -2.02 -1.13 10.90
C GLN A 70 -2.06 0.05 9.91
N ILE A 71 -2.52 -0.18 8.67
CA ILE A 71 -2.62 0.87 7.66
C ILE A 71 -3.71 1.86 8.08
N ARG A 72 -3.30 3.11 8.28
CA ARG A 72 -4.20 4.23 8.63
C ARG A 72 -4.37 5.17 7.46
N ARG A 73 -5.51 5.87 7.42
CA ARG A 73 -5.80 6.89 6.40
C ARG A 73 -4.65 7.87 6.19
N GLY A 74 -4.04 8.36 7.27
CA GLY A 74 -2.98 9.36 7.21
C GLY A 74 -1.79 8.89 6.37
N MET A 75 -1.37 7.64 6.59
CA MET A 75 -0.23 7.02 5.92
C MET A 75 -0.44 6.99 4.42
N VAL A 76 -1.55 6.43 3.93
CA VAL A 76 -1.79 6.23 2.48
C VAL A 76 -2.37 7.44 1.76
N CYS A 77 -2.79 8.48 2.51
CA CYS A 77 -3.32 9.71 1.94
C CYS A 77 -2.32 10.86 2.06
N SER A 78 -2.47 11.71 3.07
CA SER A 78 -1.76 12.99 3.15
C SER A 78 -0.26 12.81 3.42
N GLN A 79 0.12 11.87 4.27
CA GLN A 79 1.52 11.67 4.63
C GLN A 79 2.30 11.09 3.45
N PHE A 80 1.82 10.01 2.84
CA PHE A 80 2.45 9.46 1.64
C PHE A 80 2.49 10.45 0.49
N ARG A 81 1.43 11.24 0.22
CA ARG A 81 1.47 12.25 -0.83
C ARG A 81 2.58 13.28 -0.60
N HIS A 82 2.66 13.82 0.61
CA HIS A 82 3.69 14.80 0.96
C HIS A 82 5.09 14.19 0.85
N TRP A 83 5.28 12.99 1.39
CA TRP A 83 6.53 12.24 1.29
C TRP A 83 6.90 11.98 -0.17
N HIS A 84 6.02 11.41 -0.98
CA HIS A 84 6.28 11.03 -2.36
C HIS A 84 6.65 12.23 -3.25
N CYS A 85 5.89 13.33 -3.14
CA CYS A 85 6.16 14.55 -3.92
C CYS A 85 7.50 15.19 -3.54
N GLY A 86 7.94 15.08 -2.28
CA GLY A 86 9.27 15.52 -1.85
C GLY A 86 10.43 14.71 -2.46
N HIS A 87 10.19 13.46 -2.87
CA HIS A 87 11.24 12.56 -3.37
C HIS A 87 11.29 12.45 -4.91
N THR A 88 10.15 12.61 -5.59
CA THR A 88 10.03 12.25 -7.02
C THR A 88 9.65 13.42 -7.92
N GLY A 89 9.12 14.51 -7.37
CA GLY A 89 8.57 15.63 -8.14
C GLY A 89 7.25 15.33 -8.87
N ASP A 90 6.62 14.19 -8.61
CA ASP A 90 5.35 13.80 -9.23
C ASP A 90 4.16 14.68 -8.79
N LEU A 91 3.12 14.76 -9.63
CA LEU A 91 1.87 15.42 -9.30
C LEU A 91 1.06 14.63 -8.25
N GLU A 92 0.61 15.33 -7.20
CA GLU A 92 -0.23 14.75 -6.14
C GLU A 92 -1.47 14.01 -6.66
N SER A 93 -2.07 14.52 -7.75
CA SER A 93 -3.26 13.93 -8.36
C SER A 93 -3.00 12.53 -8.94
N GLN A 94 -1.80 12.29 -9.49
CA GLN A 94 -1.39 10.98 -9.96
C GLN A 94 -1.18 10.03 -8.79
N VAL A 95 -0.51 10.50 -7.73
CA VAL A 95 -0.29 9.72 -6.50
C VAL A 95 -1.62 9.26 -5.91
N LYS A 96 -2.57 10.20 -5.69
CA LYS A 96 -3.91 9.87 -5.17
C LYS A 96 -4.62 8.82 -6.03
N THR A 97 -4.53 8.94 -7.35
CA THR A 97 -5.21 8.04 -8.29
C THR A 97 -4.61 6.63 -8.25
N SER A 98 -3.28 6.50 -8.26
CA SER A 98 -2.59 5.21 -8.18
C SER A 98 -2.93 4.48 -6.89
N VAL A 99 -2.78 5.15 -5.74
CA VAL A 99 -3.06 4.57 -4.42
C VAL A 99 -4.53 4.12 -4.33
N LYS A 100 -5.47 4.97 -4.74
CA LYS A 100 -6.90 4.63 -4.75
C LYS A 100 -7.17 3.37 -5.57
N LYS A 101 -6.62 3.27 -6.78
CA LYS A 101 -6.83 2.10 -7.65
C LYS A 101 -6.26 0.83 -7.04
N PHE A 102 -5.09 0.89 -6.43
CA PHE A 102 -4.45 -0.26 -5.78
C PHE A 102 -5.28 -0.76 -4.59
N PHE A 103 -5.67 0.11 -3.66
CA PHE A 103 -6.52 -0.31 -2.52
C PHE A 103 -7.91 -0.77 -2.96
N THR A 104 -8.48 -0.19 -4.01
CA THR A 104 -9.73 -0.69 -4.60
C THR A 104 -9.56 -2.12 -5.13
N TYR A 105 -8.44 -2.40 -5.80
CA TYR A 105 -8.10 -3.74 -6.28
C TYR A 105 -7.94 -4.74 -5.13
N LEU A 106 -7.22 -4.39 -4.06
CA LEU A 106 -7.07 -5.25 -2.88
C LEU A 106 -8.43 -5.61 -2.25
N LEU A 107 -9.33 -4.63 -2.14
CA LEU A 107 -10.68 -4.84 -1.60
C LEU A 107 -11.57 -5.68 -2.52
N GLU A 108 -11.61 -5.37 -3.82
CA GLU A 108 -12.57 -5.99 -4.76
C GLU A 108 -12.13 -7.35 -5.32
N CYS A 109 -10.82 -7.59 -5.42
CA CYS A 109 -10.26 -8.81 -6.01
C CYS A 109 -9.74 -9.78 -4.96
N HIS A 110 -9.17 -9.28 -3.85
CA HIS A 110 -8.53 -10.10 -2.81
C HIS A 110 -9.27 -10.08 -1.48
N GLN A 111 -10.31 -9.26 -1.33
CA GLN A 111 -11.13 -9.16 -0.12
C GLN A 111 -10.30 -8.82 1.14
N ILE A 112 -9.20 -8.08 0.97
CA ILE A 112 -8.35 -7.71 2.10
C ILE A 112 -9.10 -6.73 3.01
N PRO A 113 -9.27 -7.03 4.30
CA PRO A 113 -9.96 -6.14 5.22
C PRO A 113 -9.12 -4.87 5.44
N MET A 114 -9.77 -3.71 5.38
CA MET A 114 -9.15 -2.40 5.54
C MET A 114 -9.95 -1.55 6.51
N GLY A 115 -9.27 -0.64 7.21
CA GLY A 115 -9.90 0.35 8.07
C GLY A 115 -10.95 1.20 7.34
N GLN A 116 -12.08 1.46 7.99
CA GLN A 116 -13.15 2.30 7.42
C GLN A 116 -12.68 3.73 7.13
N ASP A 117 -11.73 4.23 7.90
CA ASP A 117 -11.07 5.51 7.69
C ASP A 117 -10.25 5.53 6.39
N VAL A 118 -9.56 4.44 6.07
CA VAL A 118 -8.78 4.27 4.82
C VAL A 118 -9.73 4.26 3.62
N ILE A 119 -10.78 3.44 3.67
CA ILE A 119 -11.78 3.32 2.59
C ILE A 119 -12.41 4.68 2.29
N LYS A 120 -12.86 5.38 3.34
CA LYS A 120 -13.44 6.73 3.21
C LYS A 120 -12.40 7.75 2.73
N GLY A 121 -11.18 7.71 3.27
CA GLY A 121 -10.12 8.65 2.94
C GLY A 121 -9.60 8.55 1.51
N LEU A 122 -9.66 7.36 0.91
CA LEU A 122 -9.37 7.10 -0.50
C LEU A 122 -10.59 7.24 -1.41
N GLU A 123 -11.76 7.57 -0.85
CA GLU A 123 -13.03 7.70 -1.56
C GLU A 123 -13.37 6.45 -2.39
N ILE A 124 -13.09 5.26 -1.84
CA ILE A 124 -13.33 3.99 -2.53
C ILE A 124 -14.82 3.71 -2.53
N LYS A 125 -15.39 3.56 -3.73
CA LYS A 125 -16.76 3.13 -3.93
C LYS A 125 -16.74 1.64 -4.20
N LEU A 126 -16.94 0.84 -3.16
CA LEU A 126 -17.06 -0.61 -3.33
C LEU A 126 -18.27 -0.88 -4.23
N LYS A 127 -18.04 -1.58 -5.34
CA LYS A 127 -19.16 -2.12 -6.10
C LYS A 127 -19.77 -3.22 -5.26
N THR A 128 -21.01 -3.01 -4.79
CA THR A 128 -21.81 -4.09 -4.20
C THR A 128 -21.89 -5.20 -5.24
N ARG A 129 -21.09 -6.25 -5.10
CA ARG A 129 -21.37 -7.50 -5.80
C ARG A 129 -22.64 -8.03 -5.15
N VAL A 130 -23.77 -7.79 -5.80
CA VAL A 130 -24.98 -8.55 -5.52
C VAL A 130 -24.62 -10.00 -5.88
N LEU A 131 -24.33 -10.80 -4.86
CA LEU A 131 -24.32 -12.25 -4.99
C LEU A 131 -25.79 -12.63 -5.16
N PHE A 132 -26.18 -12.91 -6.40
CA PHE A 132 -27.41 -13.64 -6.71
C PHE A 132 -27.14 -15.14 -6.58
#